data_AF-A0A2D8C0I7-F1
#
_entry.id   AF-A0A2D8C0I7-F1
#
_cell.length_a   1.000
_cell.length_b   1.000
_cell.length_c   1.000
_cell.angle_alpha   90.00
_cell.angle_beta   90.00
_cell.angle_gamma   90.00
#
_symmetry.space_group_name_H-M   'P 1'
#
loop_
_entity.id
_entity.type
_entity.pdbx_description
1 polymer ?
#
loop_
_entity_poly.entity_id
_entity_poly.type
_entity_poly.pdbx_seq_one_letter_code
_entity_poly.pdbx_strand_id
1 'polypeptide(L)'
;MKKFKNKQTQDKFLKWIKNYPESYHGFDMDRFYDFVLSLKLNGEWITEDELHSAFKEEKKWEEDFRNKIVSDYYHKLLDLGNFIDFIIEKNLIKKSL
;
A
#
# COMPACT_ATOMS: atom_id res chain seq x y z
N MET A 1 -10.35 10.66 3.12
CA MET A 1 -9.60 9.52 2.53
C MET A 1 -9.27 9.75 1.06
N LYS A 2 -8.02 9.42 0.65
CA LYS A 2 -7.56 9.40 -0.76
C LYS A 2 -8.47 8.57 -1.65
N LYS A 3 -8.75 9.07 -2.86
CA LYS A 3 -9.41 8.32 -3.94
C LYS A 3 -8.43 8.07 -5.09
N PHE A 4 -8.23 6.79 -5.41
CA PHE A 4 -7.48 6.35 -6.58
C PHE A 4 -8.36 6.40 -7.83
N LYS A 5 -7.74 6.67 -8.99
CA LYS A 5 -8.41 6.69 -10.30
C LYS A 5 -8.79 5.28 -10.72
N ASN A 6 -7.91 4.31 -10.47
CA ASN A 6 -8.20 2.91 -10.78
C ASN A 6 -9.07 2.29 -9.67
N LYS A 7 -10.23 1.75 -10.07
CA LYS A 7 -11.17 1.09 -9.15
C LYS A 7 -10.55 -0.09 -8.42
N GLN A 8 -9.74 -0.92 -9.09
CA GLN A 8 -9.08 -2.07 -8.47
C GLN A 8 -8.04 -1.63 -7.44
N THR A 9 -7.26 -0.58 -7.72
CA THR A 9 -6.34 -0.01 -6.73
C THR A 9 -7.11 0.49 -5.51
N GLN A 10 -8.23 1.21 -5.73
CA GLN A 10 -9.09 1.67 -4.64
C GLN A 10 -9.63 0.50 -3.81
N ASP A 11 -10.13 -0.55 -4.45
CA ASP A 11 -10.70 -1.71 -3.76
C ASP A 11 -9.64 -2.45 -2.94
N LYS A 12 -8.43 -2.63 -3.48
CA LYS A 12 -7.29 -3.24 -2.78
C LYS A 12 -6.82 -2.38 -1.60
N PHE A 13 -6.75 -1.07 -1.76
CA PHE A 13 -6.43 -0.15 -0.68
C PHE A 13 -7.43 -0.27 0.48
N LEU A 14 -8.73 -0.19 0.17
CA LEU A 14 -9.79 -0.35 1.16
C LEU A 14 -9.75 -1.72 1.83
N LYS A 15 -9.50 -2.78 1.06
CA LYS A 15 -9.39 -4.14 1.59
C LYS A 15 -8.22 -4.26 2.57
N TRP A 16 -7.07 -3.66 2.30
CA TRP A 16 -5.95 -3.68 3.23
C TRP A 16 -6.26 -2.85 4.50
N ILE A 17 -6.62 -1.58 4.35
CA ILE A 17 -6.75 -0.67 5.49
C ILE A 17 -7.90 -1.04 6.43
N LYS A 18 -8.99 -1.64 5.94
CA LYS A 18 -10.14 -2.06 6.75
C LYS A 18 -9.91 -3.32 7.58
N ASN A 19 -8.92 -4.14 7.24
CA ASN A 19 -8.64 -5.41 7.92
C ASN A 19 -7.61 -5.22 9.05
N TYR A 20 -6.49 -5.93 9.03
CA TYR A 20 -5.45 -5.84 10.05
C TYR A 20 -4.14 -5.32 9.44
N PRO A 21 -4.09 -4.05 9.02
CA PRO A 21 -2.88 -3.47 8.43
C PRO A 21 -1.69 -3.41 9.39
N GLU A 22 -1.87 -3.61 10.69
CA GLU A 22 -0.83 -3.74 11.71
C GLU A 22 -0.24 -5.16 11.83
N SER A 23 -0.90 -6.15 11.21
CA SER A 23 -0.56 -7.56 11.33
C SER A 23 0.49 -7.96 10.29
N TYR A 24 1.45 -8.78 10.74
CA TYR A 24 2.45 -9.41 9.88
C TYR A 24 2.05 -10.83 9.45
N HIS A 25 0.81 -11.25 9.72
CA HIS A 25 0.31 -12.53 9.24
C HIS A 25 0.28 -12.55 7.69
N GLY A 26 0.60 -13.70 7.09
CA GLY A 26 0.74 -13.83 5.63
C GLY A 26 -0.45 -13.25 4.85
N PHE A 27 -1.68 -13.62 5.20
CA PHE A 27 -2.88 -13.09 4.53
C PHE A 27 -3.09 -11.58 4.65
N ASP A 28 -2.60 -10.96 5.74
CA ASP A 28 -2.72 -9.51 5.92
C ASP A 28 -1.66 -8.79 5.09
N MET A 29 -0.44 -9.35 5.07
CA MET A 29 0.67 -8.88 4.23
C MET A 29 0.36 -9.03 2.74
N ASP A 30 -0.30 -10.11 2.31
CA ASP A 30 -0.72 -10.30 0.92
C ASP A 30 -1.60 -9.16 0.43
N ARG A 31 -2.54 -8.67 1.26
CA ARG A 31 -3.39 -7.52 0.90
C ARG A 31 -2.58 -6.24 0.72
N PHE A 32 -1.56 -6.03 1.55
CA PHE A 32 -0.65 -4.90 1.41
C PHE A 32 0.15 -5.01 0.11
N TYR A 33 0.74 -6.18 -0.18
CA TYR A 33 1.51 -6.40 -1.41
C TYR A 33 0.65 -6.24 -2.66
N ASP A 34 -0.58 -6.78 -2.66
CA ASP A 34 -1.55 -6.60 -3.75
C ASP A 34 -1.84 -5.13 -4.03
N PHE A 35 -2.01 -4.33 -2.96
CA PHE A 35 -2.22 -2.90 -3.07
C PHE A 35 -1.00 -2.18 -3.65
N VAL A 36 0.20 -2.43 -3.14
CA VAL A 36 1.45 -1.81 -3.63
C VAL A 36 1.68 -2.16 -5.11
N LEU A 37 1.50 -3.42 -5.48
CA LEU A 37 1.61 -3.84 -6.87
C LEU A 37 0.58 -3.12 -7.77
N SER A 38 -0.66 -2.97 -7.30
CA SER A 38 -1.70 -2.24 -8.04
C SER A 38 -1.36 -0.76 -8.24
N LEU A 39 -0.79 -0.09 -7.23
CA LEU A 39 -0.32 1.29 -7.36
C LEU A 39 0.68 1.40 -8.51
N LYS A 40 1.72 0.56 -8.48
CA LYS A 40 2.80 0.58 -9.45
C LYS A 40 2.33 0.27 -10.86
N LEU A 41 1.54 -0.78 -11.05
CA LEU A 41 1.03 -1.17 -12.37
C LEU A 41 0.10 -0.12 -13.00
N ASN A 42 -0.59 0.67 -12.18
CA ASN A 42 -1.52 1.70 -12.65
C ASN A 42 -0.90 3.12 -12.68
N GLY A 43 0.38 3.27 -12.33
CA GLY A 43 1.04 4.58 -12.29
C GLY A 43 0.44 5.53 -11.24
N GLU A 44 -0.05 4.97 -10.13
CA GLU A 44 -0.65 5.71 -9.03
C GLU A 44 0.31 5.80 -7.85
N TRP A 45 0.12 6.82 -7.01
CA TRP A 45 0.92 7.03 -5.80
C TRP A 45 0.06 7.52 -4.64
N ILE A 46 0.59 7.35 -3.43
CA ILE A 46 0.05 7.86 -2.18
C ILE A 46 1.20 8.46 -1.37
N THR A 47 0.96 9.61 -0.73
CA THR A 47 1.95 10.21 0.18
C THR A 47 1.80 9.66 1.60
N GLU A 48 2.81 9.86 2.46
CA GLU A 48 2.73 9.47 3.86
C GLU A 48 1.57 10.19 4.58
N ASP A 49 1.35 11.48 4.30
CA ASP A 49 0.24 12.27 4.85
C ASP A 49 -1.14 11.74 4.40
N GLU A 50 -1.27 11.35 3.13
CA GLU A 50 -2.50 10.75 2.61
C GLU A 50 -2.76 9.39 3.27
N LEU A 51 -1.71 8.60 3.51
CA LEU A 51 -1.80 7.34 4.22
C LEU A 51 -2.20 7.56 5.69
N HIS A 52 -1.55 8.51 6.37
CA HIS A 52 -1.87 8.90 7.74
C HIS A 52 -3.33 9.30 7.90
N SER A 53 -3.81 10.15 7.01
CA SER A 53 -5.20 10.60 6.97
C SER A 53 -6.17 9.43 6.82
N ALA A 54 -5.84 8.47 5.95
CA ALA A 54 -6.67 7.28 5.77
C ALA A 54 -6.69 6.38 7.01
N PHE A 55 -5.55 6.16 7.66
CA PHE A 55 -5.48 5.39 8.90
C PHE A 55 -6.21 6.09 10.05
N LYS A 56 -6.11 7.42 10.14
CA LYS A 56 -6.84 8.21 11.14
C LYS A 56 -8.36 8.11 10.96
N GLU A 57 -8.85 8.03 9.72
CA GLU A 57 -10.27 7.87 9.41
C GLU A 57 -10.78 6.44 9.68
N GLU A 58 -9.99 5.41 9.34
CA GLU A 58 -10.42 4.01 9.40
C GLU A 58 -10.11 3.34 10.77
N LYS A 59 -9.04 3.77 11.44
CA LYS A 59 -8.55 3.13 12.66
C LYS A 59 -8.63 4.07 13.86
N LYS A 60 -9.20 3.57 14.96
CA LYS A 60 -9.22 4.24 16.26
C LYS A 60 -7.92 4.00 17.03
N TRP A 61 -6.78 4.15 16.36
CA TRP A 61 -5.47 3.96 16.96
C TRP A 61 -4.98 5.23 17.64
N GLU A 62 -4.27 5.04 18.75
CA GLU A 62 -3.50 6.10 19.39
C GLU A 62 -2.49 6.71 18.41
N GLU A 63 -2.23 8.00 18.57
CA GLU A 63 -1.44 8.79 17.63
C GLU A 63 -0.03 8.24 17.44
N ASP A 64 0.68 7.92 18.52
CA ASP A 64 2.06 7.41 18.45
C ASP A 64 2.12 6.05 17.71
N PHE A 65 1.16 5.16 17.99
CA PHE A 65 1.08 3.88 17.31
C PHE A 65 0.77 4.06 15.82
N ARG A 66 -0.19 4.92 15.49
CA ARG A 66 -0.54 5.25 14.10
C ARG A 66 0.65 5.84 13.35
N ASN A 67 1.35 6.82 13.95
CA ASN A 67 2.52 7.47 13.35
C ASN A 67 3.60 6.44 13.01
N LYS A 68 3.92 5.56 13.96
CA LYS A 68 4.89 4.48 13.76
C LYS A 68 4.47 3.54 12.62
N ILE A 69 3.26 2.99 12.68
CA ILE A 69 2.78 2.02 11.68
C ILE A 69 2.71 2.64 10.29
N VAL A 70 2.17 3.86 10.17
CA VAL A 70 2.08 4.57 8.88
C VAL A 70 3.47 4.77 8.29
N SER A 71 4.44 5.21 9.09
CA SER A 71 5.81 5.42 8.61
C SER A 71 6.49 4.11 8.19
N ASP A 72 6.33 3.04 8.97
CA ASP A 72 6.84 1.72 8.64
C ASP A 72 6.29 1.21 7.30
N TYR A 73 4.99 1.35 7.06
CA TYR A 73 4.36 0.93 5.80
C TYR A 73 4.66 1.86 4.64
N TYR A 74 4.82 3.16 4.88
CA TYR A 74 5.19 4.10 3.83
C TYR A 74 6.60 3.80 3.29
N HIS A 75 7.58 3.61 4.16
CA HIS A 75 8.92 3.20 3.75
C HIS A 75 8.90 1.86 3.00
N LYS A 76 8.16 0.87 3.53
CA LYS A 76 8.01 -0.43 2.85
C LYS A 76 7.36 -0.30 1.47
N LEU A 77 6.37 0.57 1.31
CA LEU A 77 5.74 0.86 0.03
C LEU A 77 6.74 1.43 -0.96
N LEU A 78 7.60 2.36 -0.52
CA LEU A 78 8.66 2.94 -1.37
C LEU A 78 9.68 1.88 -1.79
N ASP A 79 10.18 1.07 -0.84
CA ASP A 79 11.15 0.02 -1.12
C ASP A 79 10.62 -1.01 -2.13
N LEU A 80 9.39 -1.49 -1.90
CA LEU A 80 8.73 -2.42 -2.81
C LEU A 80 8.44 -1.77 -4.17
N GLY A 81 8.02 -0.51 -4.18
CA GLY A 81 7.78 0.25 -5.40
C GLY A 81 9.03 0.35 -6.27
N ASN A 82 10.16 0.70 -5.66
CA ASN A 82 11.47 0.78 -6.33
C ASN A 82 11.92 -0.60 -6.83
N PHE A 83 11.69 -1.66 -6.06
CA PHE A 83 12.03 -3.01 -6.47
C PHE A 83 11.18 -3.50 -7.66
N ILE A 84 9.89 -3.19 -7.68
CA ILE A 84 8.99 -3.49 -8.80
C ILE A 84 9.45 -2.75 -10.06
N ASP A 85 9.80 -1.46 -9.95
CA ASP A 85 10.33 -0.69 -11.08
C ASP A 85 11.60 -1.34 -11.63
N PHE A 86 12.56 -1.68 -10.75
CA PHE A 86 13.79 -2.37 -11.14
C PHE A 86 13.50 -3.66 -11.92
N ILE A 87 12.56 -4.48 -11.45
CA ILE A 87 12.18 -5.73 -12.11
C ILE A 87 11.59 -5.47 -13.51
N ILE A 88 10.69 -4.48 -13.62
CA ILE A 88 10.01 -4.13 -14.88
C ILE A 88 11.03 -3.58 -15.89
N GLU A 89 11.89 -2.65 -15.47
CA GLU A 89 12.92 -2.05 -16.31
C GLU A 89 13.93 -3.08 -16.83
N LYS A 90 14.27 -4.07 -16.00
CA LYS A 90 15.17 -5.15 -16.38
C LYS A 90 14.47 -6.27 -17.16
N ASN A 91 13.16 -6.17 -17.38
CA ASN A 91 12.33 -7.19 -18.05
C ASN A 91 12.53 -8.60 -17.44
N LEU A 92 12.76 -8.65 -16.11
CA LEU A 92 13.05 -9.90 -15.37
C LEU A 92 11.78 -10.72 -15.14
N ILE A 93 10.62 -10.06 -15.21
CA ILE A 93 9.32 -10.70 -15.21
C ILE A 93 8.66 -10.34 -16.54
N LYS A 94 8.30 -11.36 -17.33
CA LYS A 94 7.38 -11.15 -18.47
C LYS A 94 6.03 -10.78 -17.89
N LYS A 95 5.45 -9.64 -18.30
CA LYS A 95 4.05 -9.30 -18.02
C LYS A 95 3.16 -10.50 -18.40
N SER A 96 2.67 -11.25 -17.42
CA SER A 96 1.48 -12.08 -17.62
C SER A 96 0.28 -11.18 -17.30
N LEU A 97 -0.19 -10.48 -18.34
CA LEU A 97 -1.41 -9.67 -18.47
C LEU A 97 -1.93 -8.95 -17.21
#